data_AF-A0A3D2GTN8-F1
#
_entry.id   AF-A0A3D2GTN8-F1
#
_cell.length_a   1.000
_cell.length_b   1.000
_cell.length_c   1.000
_cell.angle_alpha   90.00
_cell.angle_beta   90.00
_cell.angle_gamma   90.00
#
_symmetry.space_group_name_H-M   'P 1'
#
loop_
_entity.id
_entity.type
_entity.pdbx_description
1 polymer ?
#
loop_
_entity_poly.entity_id
_entity_poly.type
_entity_poly.pdbx_seq_one_letter_code
_entity_poly.pdbx_strand_id
1 'polypeptide(L)'
;MPLDLNSADADFDARLAGLLGARQGSDSSAAEAARTIIADVRARGDAAVIELTNRFDRLSIADADGLWLDAGRIKAAAAKCPEHVRDALKFAAERIRVFHEYQTPAGLELEQPGGMMLGYRFTPISAVGLYVPGGTAAYPSSLQMNTIPAQVAGVERIVVMVPTPDDVLSPALAAAIELLGLTEVYRVGGAQAVAAFAYGTESIKPVDLVVGPGNAYVAAAKREVYGIVGIDSLAGPSEILVIARDSADPDWIA
;
A
#
# COMPACT_ATOMS: atom_id res chain seq x y z
N MET A 1 -20.54 1.19 -25.28
CA MET A 1 -20.63 2.62 -25.64
C MET A 1 -20.40 3.44 -24.39
N PRO A 2 -19.75 4.61 -24.49
CA PRO A 2 -19.72 5.56 -23.39
C PRO A 2 -21.15 5.94 -22.97
N LEU A 3 -21.33 6.24 -21.68
CA LEU A 3 -22.59 6.75 -21.16
C LEU A 3 -22.58 8.26 -21.30
N ASP A 4 -23.47 8.79 -22.16
CA ASP A 4 -23.63 10.23 -22.34
C ASP A 4 -24.78 10.75 -21.47
N LEU A 5 -24.47 11.69 -20.58
CA LEU A 5 -25.44 12.38 -19.73
C LEU A 5 -25.46 13.87 -20.10
N ASN A 6 -26.65 14.44 -20.27
CA ASN A 6 -26.85 15.86 -20.51
C ASN A 6 -27.56 16.49 -19.31
N SER A 7 -26.95 17.53 -18.71
CA SER A 7 -27.51 18.20 -17.53
C SER A 7 -28.83 18.94 -17.79
N ALA A 8 -29.24 19.09 -19.05
CA ALA A 8 -30.54 19.65 -19.44
C ALA A 8 -31.68 18.62 -19.44
N ASP A 9 -31.37 17.31 -19.35
CA ASP A 9 -32.39 16.27 -19.37
C ASP A 9 -33.16 16.23 -18.03
N ALA A 10 -34.48 16.03 -18.08
CA ALA A 10 -35.33 16.02 -16.89
C ALA A 10 -35.03 14.86 -15.92
N ASP A 11 -34.35 13.81 -16.38
CA ASP A 11 -33.95 12.64 -15.61
C ASP A 11 -32.44 12.60 -15.29
N PHE A 12 -31.70 13.69 -15.54
CA PHE A 12 -30.25 13.78 -15.34
C PHE A 12 -29.81 13.30 -13.95
N ASP A 13 -30.42 13.83 -12.89
CA ASP A 13 -30.05 13.49 -11.51
C ASP A 13 -30.23 12.00 -11.22
N ALA A 14 -31.31 11.40 -11.73
CA ALA A 14 -31.58 9.96 -11.57
C ALA A 14 -30.56 9.10 -12.32
N ARG A 15 -30.20 9.50 -13.55
CA ARG A 15 -29.20 8.80 -14.38
C ARG A 15 -27.79 8.92 -13.81
N LEU A 16 -27.43 10.10 -13.30
CA LEU A 16 -26.16 10.33 -12.62
C LEU A 16 -26.07 9.50 -11.34
N ALA A 17 -27.13 9.49 -10.52
CA ALA A 17 -27.19 8.66 -9.33
C ALA A 17 -27.06 7.16 -9.65
N GLY A 18 -27.68 6.70 -10.75
CA GLY A 18 -27.51 5.33 -11.24
C GLY A 18 -26.07 4.99 -11.64
N LEU A 19 -25.40 5.90 -12.34
CA LEU A 19 -23.98 5.74 -12.73
C LEU A 19 -23.07 5.66 -11.50
N LEU A 20 -23.26 6.56 -10.53
CA LEU A 20 -22.46 6.60 -9.30
C LEU A 20 -22.76 5.39 -8.38
N GLY A 21 -24.00 4.90 -8.36
CA GLY A 21 -24.44 3.77 -7.52
C GLY A 21 -24.02 2.40 -8.05
N ALA A 22 -23.81 2.24 -9.35
CA ALA A 22 -23.49 0.95 -9.99
C ALA A 22 -22.17 0.30 -9.49
N ARG A 23 -21.32 1.07 -8.80
CA ARG A 23 -20.00 0.61 -8.31
C ARG A 23 -19.99 0.15 -6.85
N GLN A 24 -21.11 0.20 -6.13
CA GLN A 24 -21.18 -0.19 -4.70
C GLN A 24 -21.40 -1.70 -4.49
N GLY A 25 -20.60 -2.55 -5.16
CA GLY A 25 -20.61 -3.99 -4.89
C GLY A 25 -19.65 -4.36 -3.75
N SER A 26 -20.16 -4.58 -2.54
CA SER A 26 -19.37 -5.24 -1.49
C SER A 26 -19.36 -6.75 -1.76
N ASP A 27 -18.19 -7.30 -2.11
CA ASP A 27 -18.04 -8.75 -2.29
C ASP A 27 -17.99 -9.43 -0.90
N SER A 28 -19.15 -9.89 -0.42
CA SER A 28 -19.32 -10.52 0.89
C SER A 28 -18.42 -11.76 1.06
N SER A 29 -18.08 -12.43 -0.06
CA SER A 29 -17.21 -13.61 -0.07
C SER A 29 -15.77 -13.27 0.33
N ALA A 30 -15.25 -12.12 -0.12
CA ALA A 30 -13.91 -11.65 0.23
C ALA A 30 -13.80 -11.29 1.72
N ALA A 31 -14.87 -10.73 2.29
CA ALA A 31 -14.92 -10.40 3.71
C ALA A 31 -14.90 -11.64 4.60
N GLU A 32 -15.68 -12.66 4.29
CA GLU A 32 -15.70 -13.91 5.05
C GLU A 32 -14.36 -14.66 4.95
N ALA A 33 -13.78 -14.72 3.75
CA ALA A 33 -12.45 -15.28 3.55
C ALA A 33 -11.38 -14.53 4.33
N ALA A 34 -11.40 -13.19 4.31
CA ALA A 34 -10.45 -12.37 5.07
C ALA A 34 -10.59 -12.63 6.59
N ARG A 35 -11.80 -12.70 7.14
CA ARG A 35 -12.02 -13.04 8.56
C ARG A 35 -11.45 -14.41 8.92
N THR A 36 -11.63 -15.39 8.05
CA THR A 36 -11.11 -16.75 8.25
C THR A 36 -9.58 -16.75 8.26
N ILE A 37 -8.97 -16.09 7.29
CA ILE A 37 -7.50 -15.97 7.19
C ILE A 37 -6.93 -15.22 8.40
N ILE A 38 -7.56 -14.11 8.81
CA ILE A 38 -7.12 -13.33 9.97
C ILE A 38 -7.18 -14.17 11.25
N ALA A 39 -8.28 -14.89 11.48
CA ALA A 39 -8.43 -15.76 12.64
C ALA A 39 -7.34 -16.85 12.67
N ASP A 40 -7.03 -17.41 11.52
CA ASP A 40 -6.04 -18.47 11.37
C ASP A 40 -4.60 -17.98 11.62
N VAL A 41 -4.22 -16.84 11.03
CA VAL A 41 -2.92 -16.19 11.29
C VAL A 41 -2.78 -15.82 12.77
N ARG A 42 -3.85 -15.33 13.41
CA ARG A 42 -3.83 -14.99 14.83
C ARG A 42 -3.68 -16.23 15.73
N ALA A 43 -4.18 -17.38 15.30
CA ALA A 43 -4.12 -18.62 16.07
C ALA A 43 -2.81 -19.39 15.87
N ARG A 44 -2.25 -19.38 14.65
CA ARG A 44 -1.11 -20.22 14.26
C ARG A 44 0.16 -19.48 13.86
N GLY A 45 0.13 -18.14 13.83
CA GLY A 45 1.30 -17.32 13.53
C GLY A 45 1.95 -17.65 12.19
N ASP A 46 3.28 -17.83 12.19
CA ASP A 46 4.09 -18.10 11.00
C ASP A 46 3.58 -19.32 10.22
N ALA A 47 3.08 -20.36 10.90
CA ALA A 47 2.62 -21.57 10.22
C ALA A 47 1.46 -21.29 9.25
N ALA A 48 0.50 -20.45 9.64
CA ALA A 48 -0.60 -20.04 8.75
C ALA A 48 -0.10 -19.13 7.63
N VAL A 49 0.81 -18.20 7.93
CA VAL A 49 1.38 -17.31 6.90
C VAL A 49 2.13 -18.12 5.83
N ILE A 50 2.96 -19.09 6.22
CA ILE A 50 3.71 -19.96 5.32
C ILE A 50 2.75 -20.81 4.47
N GLU A 51 1.74 -21.44 5.09
CA GLU A 51 0.77 -22.27 4.40
C GLU A 51 0.01 -21.47 3.32
N LEU A 52 -0.50 -20.29 3.67
CA LEU A 52 -1.25 -19.44 2.75
C LEU A 52 -0.35 -18.84 1.66
N THR A 53 0.89 -18.50 2.00
CA THR A 53 1.90 -18.04 1.02
C THR A 53 2.23 -19.14 0.02
N ASN A 54 2.49 -20.37 0.48
CA ASN A 54 2.72 -21.52 -0.40
C ASN A 54 1.51 -21.79 -1.31
N ARG A 55 0.30 -21.69 -0.77
CA ARG A 55 -0.95 -21.93 -1.52
C ARG A 55 -1.20 -20.86 -2.59
N PHE A 56 -1.17 -19.58 -2.21
CA PHE A 56 -1.62 -18.49 -3.10
C PHE A 56 -0.52 -17.99 -4.03
N ASP A 57 0.74 -18.04 -3.59
CA ASP A 57 1.89 -17.61 -4.38
C ASP A 57 2.64 -18.79 -5.02
N ARG A 58 2.17 -20.04 -4.82
CA ARG A 58 2.72 -21.29 -5.41
C ARG A 58 4.19 -21.49 -5.07
N LEU A 59 4.49 -21.40 -3.77
CA LEU A 59 5.83 -21.49 -3.22
C LEU A 59 6.03 -22.78 -2.44
N SER A 60 7.25 -23.02 -2.00
CA SER A 60 7.62 -24.18 -1.17
C SER A 60 8.52 -23.74 -0.02
N ILE A 61 8.04 -22.78 0.76
CA ILE A 61 8.67 -22.28 1.97
C ILE A 61 8.48 -23.31 3.09
N ALA A 62 9.58 -23.71 3.73
CA ALA A 62 9.58 -24.71 4.80
C ALA A 62 9.42 -24.09 6.20
N ASP A 63 9.96 -22.90 6.39
CA ASP A 63 10.04 -22.19 7.68
C ASP A 63 9.95 -20.66 7.47
N ALA A 64 9.93 -19.92 8.57
CA ALA A 64 9.74 -18.47 8.52
C ALA A 64 10.92 -17.71 7.89
N ASP A 65 12.13 -18.27 7.90
CA ASP A 65 13.30 -17.66 7.24
C ASP A 65 13.05 -17.56 5.74
N GLY A 66 12.35 -18.53 5.16
CA GLY A 66 11.93 -18.50 3.75
C GLY A 66 10.90 -17.42 3.40
N LEU A 67 10.28 -16.75 4.38
CA LEU A 67 9.41 -15.59 4.15
C LEU A 67 10.21 -14.30 3.96
N TRP A 68 11.47 -14.26 4.37
CA TRP A 68 12.31 -13.06 4.27
C TRP A 68 12.90 -12.92 2.86
N LEU A 69 12.89 -11.69 2.33
CA LEU A 69 13.64 -11.35 1.13
C LEU A 69 14.98 -10.77 1.54
N ASP A 70 16.01 -11.61 1.56
CA ASP A 70 17.35 -11.20 1.95
C ASP A 70 17.98 -10.18 0.98
N ALA A 71 18.92 -9.40 1.49
CA ALA A 71 19.62 -8.38 0.73
C ALA A 71 20.35 -8.93 -0.52
N GLY A 72 20.84 -10.17 -0.47
CA GLY A 72 21.49 -10.82 -1.60
C GLY A 72 20.51 -11.07 -2.75
N ARG A 73 19.32 -11.59 -2.44
CA ARG A 73 18.23 -11.78 -3.41
C ARG A 73 17.74 -10.46 -4.00
N ILE A 74 17.53 -9.44 -3.15
CA ILE A 74 17.14 -8.10 -3.60
C ILE A 74 18.19 -7.54 -4.57
N LYS A 75 19.48 -7.58 -4.19
CA LYS A 75 20.59 -7.09 -5.02
C LYS A 75 20.69 -7.85 -6.35
N ALA A 76 20.55 -9.17 -6.33
CA ALA A 76 20.60 -9.99 -7.54
C ALA A 76 19.45 -9.69 -8.51
N ALA A 77 18.25 -9.41 -7.99
CA ALA A 77 17.12 -8.99 -8.81
C ALA A 77 17.28 -7.55 -9.31
N ALA A 78 17.72 -6.62 -8.45
CA ALA A 78 17.95 -5.22 -8.78
C ALA A 78 19.03 -5.04 -9.87
N ALA A 79 20.07 -5.89 -9.87
CA ALA A 79 21.12 -5.89 -10.89
C ALA A 79 20.60 -6.18 -12.31
N LYS A 80 19.41 -6.80 -12.44
CA LYS A 80 18.75 -7.05 -13.72
C LYS A 80 17.90 -5.86 -14.20
N CYS A 81 17.77 -4.81 -13.39
CA CYS A 81 17.02 -3.61 -13.75
C CYS A 81 17.80 -2.75 -14.75
N PRO A 82 17.23 -2.39 -15.91
CA PRO A 82 17.90 -1.51 -16.88
C PRO A 82 18.27 -0.16 -16.26
N GLU A 83 19.42 0.39 -16.67
CA GLU A 83 19.96 1.64 -16.11
C GLU A 83 18.97 2.81 -16.23
N HIS A 84 18.35 3.00 -17.40
CA HIS A 84 17.35 4.05 -17.62
C HIS A 84 16.15 3.95 -16.66
N VAL A 85 15.77 2.73 -16.24
CA VAL A 85 14.71 2.53 -15.25
C VAL A 85 15.21 2.92 -13.87
N ARG A 86 16.45 2.55 -13.50
CA ARG A 86 17.04 2.95 -12.22
C ARG A 86 17.15 4.47 -12.10
N ASP A 87 17.47 5.15 -13.19
CA ASP A 87 17.53 6.61 -13.20
C ASP A 87 16.14 7.25 -13.12
N ALA A 88 15.14 6.68 -13.80
CA ALA A 88 13.75 7.10 -13.62
C ALA A 88 13.26 6.90 -12.17
N LEU A 89 13.65 5.80 -11.51
CA LEU A 89 13.33 5.55 -10.11
C LEU A 89 13.98 6.57 -9.17
N LYS A 90 15.25 6.94 -9.40
CA LYS A 90 15.93 8.00 -8.63
C LYS A 90 15.23 9.35 -8.81
N PHE A 91 14.95 9.72 -10.06
CA PHE A 91 14.27 10.96 -10.39
C PHE A 91 12.89 11.05 -9.71
N ALA A 92 12.10 9.98 -9.78
CA ALA A 92 10.80 9.91 -9.10
C ALA A 92 10.97 10.04 -7.58
N ALA A 93 11.91 9.30 -6.98
CA ALA A 93 12.15 9.34 -5.54
C ALA A 93 12.55 10.73 -5.05
N GLU A 94 13.40 11.44 -5.77
CA GLU A 94 13.79 12.82 -5.46
C GLU A 94 12.58 13.76 -5.47
N ARG A 95 11.76 13.70 -6.52
CA ARG A 95 10.56 14.57 -6.62
C ARG A 95 9.54 14.28 -5.53
N ILE A 96 9.31 13.00 -5.21
CA ILE A 96 8.39 12.60 -4.14
C ILE A 96 8.91 13.12 -2.79
N ARG A 97 10.21 12.97 -2.53
CA ARG A 97 10.84 13.41 -1.29
C ARG A 97 10.73 14.92 -1.10
N VAL A 98 11.13 15.69 -2.10
CA VAL A 98 11.04 17.16 -2.08
C VAL A 98 9.63 17.61 -1.74
N PHE A 99 8.61 17.04 -2.39
CA PHE A 99 7.23 17.43 -2.13
C PHE A 99 6.76 17.12 -0.71
N HIS A 100 7.09 15.93 -0.17
CA HIS A 100 6.66 15.56 1.18
C HIS A 100 7.45 16.30 2.27
N GLU A 101 8.70 16.67 2.02
CA GLU A 101 9.47 17.51 2.94
C GLU A 101 8.78 18.87 3.14
N TYR A 102 8.25 19.48 2.07
CA TYR A 102 7.45 20.71 2.14
C TYR A 102 6.14 20.56 2.94
N GLN A 103 5.61 19.35 3.08
CA GLN A 103 4.37 19.08 3.80
C GLN A 103 4.57 18.79 5.30
N THR A 104 5.82 18.73 5.77
CA THR A 104 6.13 18.42 7.17
C THR A 104 5.51 19.47 8.10
N PRO A 105 4.56 19.10 8.98
CA PRO A 105 3.85 20.06 9.80
C PRO A 105 4.73 20.58 10.93
N ALA A 106 4.66 21.88 11.20
CA ALA A 106 5.28 22.49 12.37
C ALA A 106 4.39 22.26 13.61
N GLY A 107 5.03 21.97 14.75
CA GLY A 107 4.37 22.02 16.06
C GLY A 107 3.99 23.45 16.46
N LEU A 108 3.25 23.57 17.56
CA LEU A 108 2.84 24.84 18.12
C LEU A 108 3.08 24.84 19.63
N GLU A 109 3.65 25.93 20.14
CA GLU A 109 3.74 26.23 21.56
C GLU A 109 3.34 27.69 21.78
N LEU A 110 2.44 27.93 22.72
CA LEU A 110 1.83 29.22 23.02
C LEU A 110 1.80 29.45 24.52
N GLU A 111 2.43 30.52 24.98
CA GLU A 111 2.31 31.00 26.35
C GLU A 111 1.01 31.81 26.51
N GLN A 112 0.29 31.54 27.59
CA GLN A 112 -0.96 32.20 27.98
C GLN A 112 -0.74 33.02 29.26
N PRO A 113 -1.60 34.02 29.55
CA PRO A 113 -1.55 34.77 30.79
C PRO A 113 -1.47 33.87 32.03
N GLY A 114 -0.57 34.20 32.95
CA GLY A 114 -0.32 33.39 34.15
C GLY A 114 0.68 32.24 33.95
N GLY A 115 1.38 32.18 32.81
CA GLY A 115 2.46 31.22 32.55
C GLY A 115 1.99 29.83 32.10
N MET A 116 0.72 29.69 31.66
CA MET A 116 0.21 28.44 31.10
C MET A 116 0.73 28.26 29.68
N MET A 117 1.16 27.04 29.33
CA MET A 117 1.58 26.69 27.97
C MET A 117 0.53 25.82 27.28
N LEU A 118 0.15 26.18 26.05
CA LEU A 118 -0.72 25.40 25.18
C LEU A 118 0.03 25.03 23.90
N GLY A 119 -0.26 23.87 23.31
CA GLY A 119 0.46 23.46 22.11
C GLY A 119 0.08 22.09 21.58
N TYR A 120 0.69 21.74 20.46
CA TYR A 120 0.66 20.40 19.90
C TYR A 120 2.01 20.06 19.28
N ARG A 121 2.33 18.77 19.23
CA ARG A 121 3.49 18.24 18.53
C ARG A 121 3.06 17.12 17.59
N PHE A 122 3.81 16.97 16.51
CA PHE A 122 3.73 15.83 15.61
C PHE A 122 4.90 14.89 15.91
N THR A 123 4.62 13.60 16.02
CA THR A 123 5.62 12.56 16.18
C THR A 123 5.34 11.45 15.17
N PRO A 124 6.36 10.87 14.53
CA PRO A 124 6.16 9.72 13.67
C PRO A 124 5.56 8.56 14.44
N ILE A 125 4.82 7.71 13.74
CA ILE A 125 4.50 6.37 14.21
C ILE A 125 5.79 5.54 14.34
N SER A 126 5.77 4.53 15.20
CA SER A 126 6.97 3.73 15.48
C SER A 126 7.27 2.78 14.32
N ALA A 127 6.23 2.13 13.78
CA ALA A 127 6.35 1.21 12.66
C ALA A 127 5.20 1.31 11.66
N VAL A 128 5.53 1.21 10.37
CA VAL A 128 4.56 1.16 9.27
C VAL A 128 4.74 -0.10 8.44
N GLY A 129 3.63 -0.75 8.08
CA GLY A 129 3.57 -1.85 7.14
C GLY A 129 3.15 -1.36 5.75
N LEU A 130 3.98 -1.61 4.75
CA LEU A 130 3.74 -1.25 3.35
C LEU A 130 3.35 -2.52 2.59
N TYR A 131 2.09 -2.64 2.22
CA TYR A 131 1.65 -3.67 1.29
C TYR A 131 1.93 -3.23 -0.14
N VAL A 132 2.67 -4.04 -0.89
CA VAL A 132 2.95 -3.82 -2.30
C VAL A 132 2.39 -5.00 -3.11
N PRO A 133 1.49 -4.77 -4.07
CA PRO A 133 1.02 -5.85 -4.94
C PRO A 133 2.18 -6.53 -5.68
N GLY A 134 2.08 -7.85 -5.88
CA GLY A 134 3.06 -8.64 -6.62
C GLY A 134 2.63 -8.96 -8.05
N GLY A 135 3.45 -9.75 -8.75
CA GLY A 135 3.16 -10.20 -10.12
C GLY A 135 3.12 -9.07 -11.15
N THR A 136 2.11 -9.07 -12.02
CA THR A 136 1.94 -8.04 -13.08
C THR A 136 1.60 -6.65 -12.53
N ALA A 137 1.19 -6.55 -11.27
CA ALA A 137 0.89 -5.31 -10.57
C ALA A 137 2.03 -4.84 -9.66
N ALA A 138 3.24 -5.42 -9.80
CA ALA A 138 4.42 -5.03 -9.02
C ALA A 138 4.94 -3.65 -9.42
N TYR A 139 4.31 -2.59 -8.90
CA TYR A 139 4.62 -1.21 -9.23
C TYR A 139 5.65 -0.61 -8.27
N PRO A 140 6.87 -0.27 -8.74
CA PRO A 140 7.86 0.41 -7.90
C PRO A 140 7.41 1.82 -7.50
N SER A 141 6.55 2.47 -8.29
CA SER A 141 5.94 3.76 -7.96
C SER A 141 5.09 3.69 -6.69
N SER A 142 4.27 2.65 -6.54
CA SER A 142 3.45 2.45 -5.32
C SER A 142 4.33 2.26 -4.08
N LEU A 143 5.44 1.52 -4.20
CA LEU A 143 6.40 1.39 -3.11
C LEU A 143 7.00 2.75 -2.74
N GLN A 144 7.46 3.54 -3.73
CA GLN A 144 8.04 4.87 -3.49
C GLN A 144 7.05 5.83 -2.83
N MET A 145 5.81 5.88 -3.33
CA MET A 145 4.75 6.76 -2.81
C MET A 145 4.31 6.43 -1.39
N ASN A 146 4.54 5.21 -0.90
CA ASN A 146 4.26 4.86 0.49
C ASN A 146 5.51 4.98 1.39
N THR A 147 6.68 4.61 0.87
CA THR A 147 7.92 4.57 1.64
C THR A 147 8.47 5.95 1.93
N ILE A 148 8.57 6.80 0.90
CA ILE A 148 9.25 8.09 1.01
C ILE A 148 8.54 9.01 2.00
N PRO A 149 7.20 9.13 2.04
CA PRO A 149 6.51 9.91 3.06
C PRO A 149 6.76 9.39 4.47
N ALA A 150 6.81 8.07 4.67
CA ALA A 150 7.14 7.47 5.96
C ALA A 150 8.58 7.82 6.41
N GLN A 151 9.54 7.76 5.49
CA GLN A 151 10.93 8.18 5.76
C GLN A 151 11.02 9.67 6.09
N VAL A 152 10.33 10.53 5.33
CA VAL A 152 10.30 11.98 5.57
C VAL A 152 9.65 12.30 6.93
N ALA A 153 8.59 11.59 7.29
CA ALA A 153 7.95 11.73 8.61
C ALA A 153 8.85 11.27 9.77
N GLY A 154 9.89 10.49 9.50
CA GLY A 154 10.82 9.96 10.51
C GLY A 154 10.42 8.61 11.11
N VAL A 155 9.63 7.81 10.39
CA VAL A 155 9.28 6.44 10.84
C VAL A 155 10.53 5.56 10.84
N GLU A 156 10.88 5.02 12.01
CA GLU A 156 12.13 4.25 12.19
C GLU A 156 12.06 2.85 11.61
N ARG A 157 10.90 2.18 11.72
CA ARG A 157 10.69 0.81 11.21
C ARG A 157 9.68 0.79 10.07
N ILE A 158 10.17 0.51 8.87
CA ILE A 158 9.35 0.36 7.66
C ILE A 158 9.42 -1.09 7.21
N VAL A 159 8.28 -1.78 7.27
CA VAL A 159 8.16 -3.20 6.92
C VAL A 159 7.46 -3.30 5.58
N VAL A 160 8.04 -4.02 4.62
CA VAL A 160 7.45 -4.21 3.29
C VAL A 160 6.97 -5.65 3.15
N MET A 161 5.74 -5.83 2.69
CA MET A 161 5.21 -7.12 2.28
C MET A 161 4.84 -7.09 0.81
N VAL A 162 5.46 -7.98 0.04
CA VAL A 162 5.26 -8.11 -1.40
C VAL A 162 5.16 -9.59 -1.78
N PRO A 163 4.03 -10.09 -2.31
CA PRO A 163 3.97 -11.47 -2.78
C PRO A 163 4.89 -11.67 -3.98
N THR A 164 5.59 -12.81 -4.01
CA THR A 164 6.45 -13.23 -5.13
C THR A 164 5.87 -14.49 -5.77
N PRO A 165 4.73 -14.40 -6.49
CA PRO A 165 4.12 -15.56 -7.13
C PRO A 165 5.14 -16.26 -8.03
N ASP A 166 5.18 -17.59 -7.94
CA ASP A 166 6.09 -18.45 -8.71
C ASP A 166 7.58 -18.09 -8.50
N ASP A 167 7.90 -17.56 -7.32
CA ASP A 167 9.23 -17.12 -6.89
C ASP A 167 9.80 -15.91 -7.66
N VAL A 168 8.94 -15.21 -8.40
CA VAL A 168 9.34 -14.07 -9.25
C VAL A 168 9.32 -12.75 -8.48
N LEU A 169 10.47 -12.06 -8.45
CA LEU A 169 10.61 -10.69 -7.96
C LEU A 169 10.94 -9.75 -9.14
N SER A 170 10.15 -8.68 -9.29
CA SER A 170 10.35 -7.67 -10.32
C SER A 170 11.72 -6.96 -10.15
N PRO A 171 12.58 -6.92 -11.18
CA PRO A 171 13.86 -6.20 -11.11
C PRO A 171 13.70 -4.71 -10.77
N ALA A 172 12.66 -4.05 -11.30
CA ALA A 172 12.38 -2.65 -11.02
C ALA A 172 11.93 -2.43 -9.57
N LEU A 173 11.14 -3.34 -9.02
CA LEU A 173 10.73 -3.28 -7.62
C LEU A 173 11.93 -3.54 -6.70
N ALA A 174 12.75 -4.54 -6.99
CA ALA A 174 13.97 -4.82 -6.24
C ALA A 174 14.95 -3.63 -6.26
N ALA A 175 15.11 -2.98 -7.41
CA ALA A 175 15.92 -1.76 -7.53
C ALA A 175 15.35 -0.59 -6.70
N ALA A 176 14.02 -0.46 -6.60
CA ALA A 176 13.39 0.55 -5.76
C ALA A 176 13.56 0.23 -4.25
N ILE A 177 13.45 -1.03 -3.85
CA ILE A 177 13.73 -1.50 -2.48
C ILE A 177 15.18 -1.17 -2.09
N GLU A 178 16.15 -1.50 -2.96
CA GLU A 178 17.56 -1.20 -2.77
C GLU A 178 17.81 0.32 -2.68
N LEU A 179 17.26 1.10 -3.61
CA LEU A 179 17.39 2.56 -3.65
C LEU A 179 16.88 3.23 -2.37
N LEU A 180 15.78 2.72 -1.80
CA LEU A 180 15.16 3.27 -0.60
C LEU A 180 15.77 2.74 0.70
N GLY A 181 16.74 1.81 0.63
CA GLY A 181 17.41 1.25 1.80
C GLY A 181 16.49 0.40 2.68
N LEU A 182 15.50 -0.27 2.09
CA LEU A 182 14.54 -1.08 2.83
C LEU A 182 15.12 -2.45 3.16
N THR A 183 15.15 -2.79 4.46
CA THR A 183 15.79 -4.01 4.96
C THR A 183 14.82 -5.05 5.51
N GLU A 184 13.64 -4.63 5.97
CA GLU A 184 12.63 -5.54 6.51
C GLU A 184 11.57 -5.84 5.43
N VAL A 185 11.89 -6.77 4.54
CA VAL A 185 11.07 -7.10 3.37
C VAL A 185 10.68 -8.58 3.42
N TYR A 186 9.39 -8.85 3.32
CA TYR A 186 8.84 -10.20 3.33
C TYR A 186 8.10 -10.51 2.02
N ARG A 187 8.23 -11.74 1.55
CA ARG A 187 7.58 -12.24 0.33
C ARG A 187 6.15 -12.74 0.56
N VAL A 188 5.35 -11.95 1.28
CA VAL A 188 4.00 -12.30 1.74
C VAL A 188 2.98 -11.34 1.12
N GLY A 189 1.83 -11.85 0.70
CA GLY A 189 0.73 -11.06 0.13
C GLY A 189 -0.63 -11.29 0.78
N GLY A 190 -1.69 -10.76 0.15
CA GLY A 190 -3.07 -11.08 0.49
C GLY A 190 -3.53 -10.66 1.89
N ALA A 191 -4.60 -11.29 2.37
CA ALA A 191 -5.16 -11.03 3.69
C ALA A 191 -4.22 -11.48 4.82
N GLN A 192 -3.39 -12.50 4.58
CA GLN A 192 -2.43 -13.01 5.55
C GLN A 192 -1.30 -12.01 5.83
N ALA A 193 -0.87 -11.22 4.84
CA ALA A 193 0.05 -10.11 5.04
C ALA A 193 -0.54 -9.05 5.98
N VAL A 194 -1.79 -8.64 5.72
CA VAL A 194 -2.49 -7.65 6.55
C VAL A 194 -2.70 -8.17 7.98
N ALA A 195 -3.05 -9.45 8.13
CA ALA A 195 -3.16 -10.09 9.44
C ALA A 195 -1.82 -10.08 10.20
N ALA A 196 -0.72 -10.44 9.54
CA ALA A 196 0.61 -10.44 10.13
C ALA A 196 1.06 -9.02 10.51
N PHE A 197 0.76 -8.00 9.72
CA PHE A 197 0.98 -6.61 10.09
C PHE A 197 0.19 -6.19 11.35
N ALA A 198 -1.09 -6.57 11.44
CA ALA A 198 -1.96 -6.13 12.51
C ALA A 198 -1.70 -6.84 13.85
N TYR A 199 -1.48 -8.15 13.82
CA TYR A 199 -1.39 -8.98 15.03
C TYR A 199 0.02 -9.47 15.34
N GLY A 200 0.92 -9.41 14.35
CA GLY A 200 2.22 -10.05 14.43
C GLY A 200 2.15 -11.57 14.36
N THR A 201 3.33 -12.15 14.21
CA THR A 201 3.64 -13.58 14.32
C THR A 201 4.94 -13.74 15.11
N GLU A 202 5.46 -14.95 15.21
CA GLU A 202 6.76 -15.23 15.84
C GLU A 202 7.91 -14.50 15.10
N SER A 203 7.85 -14.44 13.77
CA SER A 203 8.90 -13.83 12.93
C SER A 203 8.59 -12.42 12.43
N ILE A 204 7.32 -12.00 12.44
CA ILE A 204 6.88 -10.70 11.94
C ILE A 204 6.28 -9.91 13.09
N LYS A 205 6.96 -8.86 13.57
CA LYS A 205 6.38 -8.00 14.62
C LYS A 205 5.28 -7.11 14.03
N PRO A 206 4.19 -6.84 14.79
CA PRO A 206 3.12 -5.98 14.31
C PRO A 206 3.60 -4.55 14.04
N VAL A 207 2.78 -3.77 13.34
CA VAL A 207 3.03 -2.36 12.99
C VAL A 207 1.87 -1.48 13.47
N ASP A 208 2.05 -0.15 13.48
CA ASP A 208 1.05 0.80 13.95
C ASP A 208 0.10 1.27 12.83
N LEU A 209 0.53 1.19 11.58
CA LEU A 209 -0.22 1.62 10.39
C LEU A 209 0.07 0.69 9.21
N VAL A 210 -0.97 0.27 8.48
CA VAL A 210 -0.86 -0.47 7.22
C VAL A 210 -1.30 0.40 6.06
N VAL A 211 -0.40 0.63 5.10
CA VAL A 211 -0.67 1.40 3.89
C VAL A 211 -0.41 0.57 2.64
N GLY A 212 -0.93 1.04 1.52
CA GLY A 212 -0.74 0.41 0.22
C GLY A 212 -2.01 -0.27 -0.28
N PRO A 213 -2.31 -0.13 -1.58
CA PRO A 213 -3.50 -0.71 -2.18
C PRO A 213 -3.33 -2.22 -2.41
N GLY A 214 -4.44 -2.95 -2.45
CA GLY A 214 -4.43 -4.37 -2.78
C GLY A 214 -5.75 -4.82 -3.39
N ASN A 215 -5.84 -6.12 -3.65
CA ASN A 215 -7.06 -6.73 -4.19
C ASN A 215 -8.21 -6.72 -3.15
N ALA A 216 -9.38 -7.26 -3.53
CA ALA A 216 -10.55 -7.33 -2.66
C ALA A 216 -10.28 -7.98 -1.29
N TYR A 217 -9.40 -9.00 -1.22
CA TYR A 217 -9.04 -9.67 0.04
C TYR A 217 -8.18 -8.78 0.95
N VAL A 218 -7.23 -8.03 0.38
CA VAL A 218 -6.43 -7.05 1.14
C VAL A 218 -7.30 -5.92 1.65
N ALA A 219 -8.19 -5.38 0.80
CA ALA A 219 -9.11 -4.31 1.19
C ALA A 219 -10.09 -4.79 2.28
N ALA A 220 -10.62 -6.02 2.15
CA ALA A 220 -11.45 -6.64 3.18
C ALA A 220 -10.68 -6.85 4.49
N ALA A 221 -9.46 -7.38 4.42
CA ALA A 221 -8.63 -7.58 5.60
C ALA A 221 -8.30 -6.26 6.32
N LYS A 222 -7.94 -5.20 5.58
CA LYS A 222 -7.68 -3.86 6.13
C LYS A 222 -8.90 -3.31 6.87
N ARG A 223 -10.11 -3.55 6.33
CA ARG A 223 -11.37 -3.19 7.01
C ARG A 223 -11.54 -3.93 8.33
N GLU A 224 -11.27 -5.24 8.36
CA GLU A 224 -11.44 -6.09 9.54
C GLU A 224 -10.43 -5.79 10.66
N VAL A 225 -9.21 -5.32 10.31
CA VAL A 225 -8.16 -4.98 11.30
C VAL A 225 -8.16 -3.51 11.73
N TYR A 226 -9.01 -2.68 11.12
CA TYR A 226 -9.11 -1.26 11.47
C TYR A 226 -9.51 -1.08 12.93
N GLY A 227 -8.73 -0.30 13.67
CA GLY A 227 -8.88 -0.09 15.11
C GLY A 227 -7.93 -0.94 15.96
N ILE A 228 -7.38 -2.02 15.41
CA ILE A 228 -6.19 -2.70 15.96
C ILE A 228 -4.92 -2.05 15.41
N VAL A 229 -4.92 -1.78 14.11
CA VAL A 229 -3.89 -1.06 13.38
C VAL A 229 -4.53 0.08 12.58
N GLY A 230 -3.80 1.17 12.37
CA GLY A 230 -4.23 2.20 11.43
C GLY A 230 -4.28 1.66 10.00
N ILE A 231 -5.13 2.24 9.15
CA ILE A 231 -5.10 2.02 7.70
C ILE A 231 -5.16 3.37 6.98
N ASP A 232 -4.57 3.46 5.79
CA ASP A 232 -4.63 4.64 4.91
C ASP A 232 -6.06 4.92 4.41
N SER A 233 -6.64 4.00 3.65
CA SER A 233 -7.98 4.05 3.10
C SER A 233 -8.42 2.66 2.64
N LEU A 234 -9.73 2.50 2.44
CA LEU A 234 -10.28 1.34 1.79
C LEU A 234 -10.21 1.56 0.28
N ALA A 235 -9.27 0.88 -0.38
CA ALA A 235 -9.08 1.01 -1.81
C ALA A 235 -10.39 0.72 -2.57
N GLY A 236 -10.78 1.65 -3.44
CA GLY A 236 -11.84 1.49 -4.42
C GLY A 236 -11.27 1.42 -5.85
N PRO A 237 -12.12 1.20 -6.86
CA PRO A 237 -11.69 1.31 -8.26
C PRO A 237 -11.15 2.72 -8.54
N SER A 238 -10.08 2.81 -9.34
CA SER A 238 -9.53 4.10 -9.77
C SER A 238 -10.50 4.84 -10.69
N GLU A 239 -10.59 6.16 -10.53
CA GLU A 239 -11.47 7.04 -11.32
C GLU A 239 -10.74 8.33 -11.70
N ILE A 240 -11.13 8.93 -12.83
CA ILE A 240 -10.63 10.22 -13.30
C ILE A 240 -11.80 11.03 -13.87
N LEU A 241 -11.88 12.32 -13.52
CA LEU A 241 -12.80 13.29 -14.12
C LEU A 241 -11.98 14.32 -14.90
N VAL A 242 -12.23 14.41 -16.21
CA VAL A 242 -11.59 15.40 -17.08
C VAL A 242 -12.63 16.45 -17.45
N ILE A 243 -12.36 17.72 -17.13
CA ILE A 243 -13.15 18.87 -17.55
C ILE A 243 -12.36 19.60 -18.64
N ALA A 244 -12.82 19.50 -19.88
CA ALA A 244 -12.15 20.08 -21.03
C ALA A 244 -13.02 21.18 -21.68
N ARG A 245 -12.36 22.17 -22.26
CA ARG A 245 -13.00 23.14 -23.17
C ARG A 245 -12.92 22.61 -24.61
N ASP A 246 -13.69 23.22 -25.49
CA ASP A 246 -13.66 22.98 -26.94
C ASP A 246 -12.28 23.17 -27.59
N SER A 247 -11.43 24.01 -26.99
CA SER A 247 -10.06 24.25 -27.44
C SER A 247 -9.06 23.16 -27.04
N ALA A 248 -9.47 22.14 -26.26
CA ALA A 248 -8.58 21.06 -25.87
C ALA A 248 -8.34 20.10 -27.05
N ASP A 249 -7.11 19.60 -27.17
CA ASP A 249 -6.77 18.59 -28.17
C ASP A 249 -7.47 17.26 -27.82
N PRO A 250 -8.41 16.77 -28.65
CA PRO A 250 -9.15 15.55 -28.36
C PRO A 250 -8.25 14.31 -28.26
N ASP A 251 -7.11 14.27 -28.97
CA ASP A 251 -6.19 13.13 -28.94
C ASP A 251 -5.41 13.06 -27.62
N TRP A 252 -5.28 14.17 -26.89
CA TRP A 252 -4.68 14.20 -25.55
C TRP A 252 -5.68 13.87 -24.44
N ILE A 253 -6.98 14.08 -24.70
CA ILE A 253 -8.06 13.82 -23.73
C ILE A 253 -8.51 12.35 -23.77
N ALA A 254 -8.46 11.72 -24.96
CA ALA A 254 -8.81 10.30 -25.16
C ALA A 254 -7.80 9.34 -24.53
#